data_AF-A0A970H5R2-F1
#
_entry.id   AF-A0A970H5R2-F1
#
_cell.length_a   1.000
_cell.length_b   1.000
_cell.length_c   1.000
_cell.angle_alpha   90.00
_cell.angle_beta   90.00
_cell.angle_gamma   90.00
#
_symmetry.space_group_name_H-M   'P 1'
#
loop_
_entity.id
_entity.type
_entity.pdbx_description
1 polymer ?
#
loop_
_entity_poly.entity_id
_entity_poly.type
_entity_poly.pdbx_seq_one_letter_code
_entity_poly.pdbx_strand_id
1 'polypeptide(L)'
;MRKKAVCGAIVVFLAGVILGLWADRVLPLSVFVGKTAGFVPACRVGGDVAAPFLLTDPDELPKEKFTAKEKRLQGTPLADIVAQAQPVAEVFEVLLLGSDGMAAVLDGSTLAGSYLLFSPANGWEAVNRYHPASSNVKRIAEIIVMAENAPPETGVNIVSQEANLLQLTPGGVYKGSMPVVPYFEGASTASHDGKQYGTSVYTYRRLFPLSALLPPESGKRLLAMGRQGAYADISADGWLELKDNVFHYLPPDREGGIADVAGIVVDPPAASIMDLYPDTEHYLRSGRVMVLYLDGFGYHQYLHAVNTGYAPFLAELPPAVRALTVYQPVTNAGFAAMITGRPPEENGVWSREQMDLLV
;
A
#
# COMPACT_ATOMS: atom_id res chain seq x y z
N MET A 1 -61.97 -31.29 31.14
CA MET A 1 -61.06 -31.67 30.04
C MET A 1 -59.66 -31.12 30.30
N ARG A 2 -58.78 -31.91 30.93
CA ARG A 2 -57.35 -31.58 31.16
C ARG A 2 -56.60 -32.90 31.39
N LYS A 3 -56.40 -33.68 30.32
CA LYS A 3 -55.63 -34.94 30.35
C LYS A 3 -54.91 -35.31 29.04
N LYS A 4 -54.91 -34.45 28.00
CA LYS A 4 -54.29 -34.77 26.69
C LYS A 4 -52.97 -34.05 26.38
N ALA A 5 -52.51 -33.11 27.20
CA ALA A 5 -51.30 -32.33 26.91
C ALA A 5 -49.99 -32.88 27.51
N VAL A 6 -50.06 -33.80 28.48
CA VAL A 6 -48.86 -34.31 29.19
C VAL A 6 -48.27 -35.57 28.52
N CYS A 7 -49.03 -36.26 27.67
CA CYS A 7 -48.56 -37.48 26.99
C CYS A 7 -47.72 -37.19 25.72
N GLY A 8 -47.88 -36.03 25.08
CA GLY A 8 -47.13 -35.68 23.86
C GLY A 8 -45.67 -35.31 24.10
N ALA A 9 -45.37 -34.63 25.22
CA ALA A 9 -44.01 -34.17 25.50
C ALA A 9 -43.05 -35.29 25.94
N ILE A 10 -43.57 -36.34 26.58
CA ILE A 10 -42.76 -37.47 27.06
C ILE A 10 -42.36 -38.40 25.90
N VAL A 11 -43.20 -38.54 24.87
CA VAL A 11 -42.90 -39.37 23.69
C VAL A 11 -41.82 -38.74 22.80
N VAL A 12 -41.80 -37.41 22.67
CA VAL A 12 -40.77 -36.70 21.89
C VAL A 12 -39.41 -36.74 22.59
N PHE A 13 -39.37 -36.66 23.93
CA PHE A 13 -38.11 -36.74 24.67
C PHE A 13 -37.52 -38.17 24.67
N LEU A 14 -38.36 -39.20 24.75
CA LEU A 14 -37.90 -40.61 24.64
C LEU A 14 -37.45 -40.99 23.23
N ALA A 15 -38.08 -40.45 22.18
CA ALA A 15 -37.61 -40.66 20.80
C ALA A 15 -36.23 -40.03 20.54
N GLY A 16 -35.96 -38.85 21.12
CA GLY A 16 -34.65 -38.18 21.01
C GLY A 16 -33.52 -38.92 21.73
N VAL A 17 -33.79 -39.50 22.90
CA VAL A 17 -32.78 -40.26 23.68
C VAL A 17 -32.49 -41.63 23.05
N ILE A 18 -33.49 -42.29 22.42
CA ILE A 18 -33.28 -43.56 21.72
C ILE A 18 -32.54 -43.36 20.39
N LEU A 19 -32.78 -42.25 19.67
CA LEU A 19 -32.01 -41.88 18.47
C LEU A 19 -30.56 -41.49 18.81
N GLY A 20 -30.32 -40.85 19.96
CA GLY A 20 -28.97 -40.54 20.45
C GLY A 20 -28.17 -41.78 20.88
N LEU A 21 -28.82 -42.80 21.44
CA LEU A 21 -28.16 -44.03 21.91
C LEU A 21 -27.90 -45.08 20.82
N TRP A 22 -28.48 -44.92 19.62
CA TRP A 22 -28.21 -45.79 18.45
C TRP A 22 -27.21 -45.20 17.45
N ALA A 23 -26.90 -43.91 17.51
CA ALA A 23 -25.89 -43.29 16.66
C ALA A 23 -24.45 -43.67 17.06
N ASP A 24 -24.23 -44.06 18.32
CA ASP A 24 -22.89 -44.33 18.87
C ASP A 24 -22.37 -45.77 18.67
N ARG A 25 -23.09 -46.65 17.94
CA ARG A 25 -22.70 -48.07 17.86
C ARG A 25 -22.59 -48.73 16.49
N VAL A 26 -22.79 -48.03 15.37
CA VAL A 26 -22.57 -48.65 14.05
C VAL A 26 -22.03 -47.64 13.04
N LEU A 27 -20.80 -47.17 13.22
CA LEU A 27 -19.93 -46.76 12.11
C LEU A 27 -18.49 -47.08 12.51
N PRO A 28 -17.83 -48.08 11.92
CA PRO A 28 -16.39 -48.24 12.10
C PRO A 28 -15.71 -46.98 11.56
N LEU A 29 -15.00 -46.27 12.44
CA LEU A 29 -13.99 -45.28 12.09
C LEU A 29 -12.93 -45.96 11.21
N SER A 30 -13.24 -46.06 9.92
CA SER A 30 -12.21 -46.08 8.90
C SER A 30 -11.65 -44.67 8.93
N VAL A 31 -10.47 -44.56 9.53
CA VAL A 31 -9.61 -43.40 9.50
C VAL A 31 -9.31 -43.12 8.02
N PHE A 32 -10.17 -42.35 7.36
CA PHE A 32 -9.74 -41.51 6.26
C PHE A 32 -8.86 -40.45 6.91
N VAL A 33 -7.56 -40.72 6.95
CA VAL A 33 -6.56 -39.66 6.99
C VAL A 33 -6.73 -38.91 5.66
N GLY A 34 -7.74 -38.03 5.60
CA GLY A 34 -7.68 -36.91 4.68
C GLY A 34 -6.37 -36.21 5.00
N LYS A 35 -5.53 -35.98 3.97
CA LYS A 35 -4.32 -35.16 4.08
C LYS A 35 -4.64 -33.99 5.00
N THR A 36 -4.05 -33.96 6.19
CA THR A 36 -4.06 -32.76 7.01
C THR A 36 -3.40 -31.70 6.13
N ALA A 37 -4.21 -30.77 5.63
CA ALA A 37 -3.70 -29.58 4.97
C ALA A 37 -2.86 -28.87 6.03
N GLY A 38 -1.55 -29.08 5.98
CA GLY A 38 -0.61 -28.38 6.84
C GLY A 38 -0.76 -26.89 6.60
N PHE A 39 -0.64 -26.08 7.65
CA PHE A 39 -0.66 -24.63 7.52
C PHE A 39 0.51 -24.18 6.62
N VAL A 40 0.18 -23.50 5.51
CA VAL A 40 1.17 -22.83 4.66
C VAL A 40 1.20 -21.36 5.11
N PRO A 41 2.29 -20.87 5.73
CA PRO A 41 2.43 -19.45 6.01
C PRO A 41 2.41 -18.65 4.71
N ALA A 42 1.70 -17.53 4.68
CA ALA A 42 1.74 -16.65 3.52
C ALA A 42 3.15 -16.06 3.36
N CYS A 43 3.65 -16.03 2.12
CA CYS A 43 4.86 -15.29 1.76
C CYS A 43 4.47 -14.11 0.87
N ARG A 44 4.79 -12.89 1.28
CA ARG A 44 4.52 -11.69 0.49
C ARG A 44 5.59 -11.49 -0.57
N VAL A 45 5.18 -11.32 -1.82
CA VAL A 45 6.03 -10.84 -2.90
C VAL A 45 5.65 -9.39 -3.19
N GLY A 46 6.59 -8.47 -3.00
CA GLY A 46 6.32 -7.03 -3.08
C GLY A 46 7.59 -6.20 -3.29
N GLY A 47 7.54 -4.95 -2.84
CA GLY A 47 8.57 -3.95 -3.06
C GLY A 47 8.27 -3.09 -4.29
N ASP A 48 9.31 -2.79 -5.06
CA ASP A 48 9.24 -1.93 -6.24
C ASP A 48 8.73 -2.73 -7.45
N VAL A 49 7.45 -3.09 -7.39
CA VAL A 49 6.76 -3.98 -8.34
C VAL A 49 5.37 -3.45 -8.67
N ALA A 50 4.90 -3.70 -9.89
CA ALA A 50 3.57 -3.26 -10.34
C ALA A 50 2.44 -4.20 -9.89
N ALA A 51 2.75 -5.48 -9.65
CA ALA A 51 1.77 -6.51 -9.29
C ALA A 51 2.21 -7.28 -8.04
N PRO A 52 2.18 -6.68 -6.83
CA PRO A 52 2.47 -7.39 -5.60
C PRO A 52 1.45 -8.51 -5.36
N PHE A 53 1.86 -9.63 -4.77
CA PHE A 53 0.98 -10.76 -4.50
C PHE A 53 1.39 -11.56 -3.25
N LEU A 54 0.50 -12.43 -2.80
CA LEU A 54 0.76 -13.35 -1.69
C LEU A 54 0.85 -14.78 -2.23
N LEU A 55 1.89 -15.49 -1.81
CA LEU A 55 2.03 -16.91 -1.99
C LEU A 55 1.39 -17.63 -0.81
N THR A 56 0.29 -18.32 -1.06
CA THR A 56 -0.47 -19.07 -0.04
C THR A 56 -0.56 -20.56 -0.33
N ASP A 57 -0.30 -20.98 -1.57
CA ASP A 57 -0.28 -22.39 -1.95
C ASP A 57 1.00 -22.72 -2.75
N PRO A 58 1.84 -23.66 -2.29
CA PRO A 58 3.01 -24.13 -3.02
C PRO A 58 2.71 -24.73 -4.39
N ASP A 59 1.46 -25.12 -4.67
CA ASP A 59 1.05 -25.71 -5.94
C ASP A 59 0.57 -24.68 -6.99
N GLU A 60 0.43 -23.40 -6.63
CA GLU A 60 0.07 -22.31 -7.56
C GLU A 60 1.19 -21.96 -8.54
N LEU A 61 2.45 -22.21 -8.16
CA LEU A 61 3.61 -21.82 -8.95
C LEU A 61 4.15 -22.99 -9.80
N PRO A 62 4.66 -22.72 -11.01
CA PRO A 62 5.30 -23.73 -11.83
C PRO A 62 6.56 -24.27 -11.14
N LYS A 63 6.81 -25.57 -11.25
CA LYS A 63 7.91 -26.25 -10.55
C LYS A 63 8.86 -26.91 -11.51
N GLU A 64 10.16 -26.71 -11.29
CA GLU A 64 11.23 -27.36 -12.02
C GLU A 64 11.97 -28.36 -11.14
N LYS A 65 12.44 -29.45 -11.75
CA LYS A 65 13.34 -30.40 -11.07
C LYS A 65 14.77 -29.94 -11.25
N PHE A 66 15.53 -29.89 -10.16
CA PHE A 66 16.94 -29.52 -10.18
C PHE A 66 17.72 -30.37 -9.17
N THR A 67 19.05 -30.32 -9.25
CA THR A 67 19.94 -31.03 -8.32
C THR A 67 20.71 -30.02 -7.48
N ALA A 68 20.68 -30.18 -6.16
CA ALA A 68 21.48 -29.39 -5.22
C ALA A 68 22.04 -30.31 -4.13
N LYS A 69 23.35 -30.19 -3.84
CA LYS A 69 24.06 -31.04 -2.85
C LYS A 69 23.77 -32.53 -3.05
N GLU A 70 23.86 -32.99 -4.31
CA GLU A 70 23.61 -34.39 -4.72
C GLU A 70 22.17 -34.90 -4.50
N LYS A 71 21.25 -34.03 -4.06
CA LYS A 71 19.82 -34.34 -3.91
C LYS A 71 19.04 -33.78 -5.07
N ARG A 72 18.13 -34.58 -5.60
CA ARG A 72 17.13 -34.13 -6.59
C ARG A 72 15.99 -33.44 -5.85
N LEU A 73 15.79 -32.16 -6.14
CA LEU A 73 14.77 -31.31 -5.54
C LEU A 73 13.79 -30.81 -6.60
N GLN A 74 12.70 -30.22 -6.16
CA GLN A 74 11.71 -29.56 -7.01
C GLN A 74 11.31 -28.23 -6.39
N GLY A 75 11.30 -27.16 -7.17
CA GLY A 75 10.99 -25.80 -6.71
C GLY A 75 10.69 -24.87 -7.87
N THR A 76 10.19 -23.70 -7.56
CA THR A 76 9.89 -22.66 -8.55
C THR A 76 11.11 -21.78 -8.74
N PRO A 77 11.55 -21.50 -9.99
CA PRO A 77 12.61 -20.54 -10.23
C PRO A 77 12.27 -19.18 -9.61
N LEU A 78 13.20 -18.61 -8.83
CA LEU A 78 12.97 -17.33 -8.17
C LEU A 78 12.76 -16.20 -9.21
N ALA A 79 13.40 -16.31 -10.37
CA ALA A 79 13.21 -15.39 -11.49
C ALA A 79 11.75 -15.35 -11.97
N ASP A 80 11.04 -16.48 -12.00
CA ASP A 80 9.65 -16.54 -12.46
C ASP A 80 8.71 -15.86 -11.45
N ILE A 81 8.96 -16.05 -10.15
CA ILE A 81 8.21 -15.40 -9.07
C ILE A 81 8.39 -13.88 -9.14
N VAL A 82 9.63 -13.43 -9.32
CA VAL A 82 9.96 -12.00 -9.44
C VAL A 82 9.35 -11.42 -10.72
N ALA A 83 9.44 -12.13 -11.86
CA ALA A 83 8.85 -11.70 -13.12
C ALA A 83 7.32 -11.56 -13.02
N GLN A 84 6.65 -12.47 -12.31
CA GLN A 84 5.21 -12.39 -12.05
C GLN A 84 4.84 -11.11 -11.26
N ALA A 85 5.71 -10.65 -10.36
CA ALA A 85 5.49 -9.41 -9.63
C ALA A 85 5.59 -8.16 -10.51
N GLN A 86 6.24 -8.27 -11.68
CA GLN A 86 6.52 -7.18 -12.61
C GLN A 86 7.35 -6.06 -11.97
N PRO A 87 8.68 -6.24 -11.84
CA PRO A 87 9.59 -5.20 -11.34
C PRO A 87 9.42 -3.91 -12.14
N VAL A 88 9.38 -2.77 -11.46
CA VAL A 88 9.19 -1.45 -12.12
C VAL A 88 10.46 -0.91 -12.77
N ALA A 89 11.60 -1.57 -12.58
CA ALA A 89 12.90 -1.21 -13.12
C ALA A 89 13.64 -2.47 -13.61
N GLU A 90 14.52 -2.30 -14.60
CA GLU A 90 15.35 -3.40 -15.12
C GLU A 90 16.47 -3.80 -14.16
N VAL A 91 17.03 -2.82 -13.43
CA VAL A 91 18.10 -3.03 -12.46
C VAL A 91 17.50 -2.98 -11.05
N PHE A 92 17.57 -4.13 -10.37
CA PHE A 92 17.02 -4.31 -9.03
C PHE A 92 17.74 -5.41 -8.27
N GLU A 93 17.58 -5.38 -6.96
CA GLU A 93 17.97 -6.45 -6.04
C GLU A 93 16.73 -7.16 -5.50
N VAL A 94 16.90 -8.39 -5.01
CA VAL A 94 15.85 -9.20 -4.39
C VAL A 94 16.25 -9.53 -2.97
N LEU A 95 15.51 -9.00 -2.00
CA LEU A 95 15.64 -9.35 -0.59
C LEU A 95 14.73 -10.53 -0.27
N LEU A 96 15.33 -11.59 0.27
CA LEU A 96 14.63 -12.71 0.89
C LEU A 96 14.66 -12.50 2.40
N LEU A 97 13.50 -12.32 3.03
CA LEU A 97 13.38 -12.07 4.47
C LEU A 97 12.60 -13.20 5.16
N GLY A 98 13.28 -13.88 6.07
CA GLY A 98 12.72 -14.91 6.95
C GLY A 98 11.91 -14.31 8.10
N SER A 99 10.92 -15.05 8.60
CA SER A 99 10.14 -14.67 9.78
C SER A 99 10.97 -14.61 11.07
N ASP A 100 12.17 -15.17 11.06
CA ASP A 100 13.14 -15.16 12.15
C ASP A 100 14.13 -13.97 12.08
N GLY A 101 13.96 -13.08 11.09
CA GLY A 101 14.84 -11.92 10.86
C GLY A 101 16.08 -12.23 10.03
N MET A 102 16.31 -13.50 9.63
CA MET A 102 17.39 -13.83 8.69
C MET A 102 17.05 -13.29 7.31
N ALA A 103 18.02 -12.64 6.67
CA ALA A 103 17.85 -12.04 5.35
C ALA A 103 19.02 -12.35 4.43
N ALA A 104 18.74 -12.38 3.12
CA ALA A 104 19.74 -12.40 2.07
C ALA A 104 19.30 -11.51 0.92
N VAL A 105 20.25 -10.78 0.34
CA VAL A 105 20.03 -9.94 -0.85
C VAL A 105 20.72 -10.62 -2.03
N LEU A 106 20.01 -10.71 -3.15
CA LEU A 106 20.50 -11.26 -4.41
C LEU A 106 20.40 -10.18 -5.50
N ASP A 107 21.37 -10.14 -6.40
CA ASP A 107 21.29 -9.30 -7.61
C ASP A 107 20.24 -9.91 -8.56
N GLY A 108 19.28 -9.09 -9.02
CA GLY A 108 18.18 -9.50 -9.90
C GLY A 108 18.64 -10.08 -11.25
N SER A 109 19.83 -9.72 -11.74
CA SER A 109 20.42 -10.28 -12.96
C SER A 109 21.03 -11.68 -12.76
N THR A 110 21.21 -12.11 -11.50
CA THR A 110 21.90 -13.36 -11.14
C THR A 110 20.99 -14.37 -10.42
N LEU A 111 19.67 -14.31 -10.67
CA LEU A 111 18.69 -15.23 -10.09
C LEU A 111 18.73 -16.64 -10.71
N ALA A 112 19.52 -16.85 -11.75
CA ALA A 112 19.69 -18.17 -12.36
C ALA A 112 20.17 -19.20 -11.32
N GLY A 113 19.48 -20.35 -11.25
CA GLY A 113 19.82 -21.40 -10.29
C GLY A 113 19.35 -21.13 -8.85
N SER A 114 18.57 -20.07 -8.61
CA SER A 114 17.87 -19.79 -7.36
C SER A 114 16.42 -20.25 -7.45
N TYR A 115 15.96 -20.99 -6.44
CA TYR A 115 14.63 -21.59 -6.39
C TYR A 115 13.96 -21.33 -5.06
N LEU A 116 12.65 -21.12 -5.09
CA LEU A 116 11.78 -21.16 -3.92
C LEU A 116 11.15 -22.55 -3.79
N LEU A 117 11.18 -23.11 -2.59
CA LEU A 117 10.58 -24.39 -2.25
C LEU A 117 9.68 -24.22 -1.05
N PHE A 118 8.81 -25.21 -0.84
CA PHE A 118 8.04 -25.35 0.39
C PHE A 118 8.36 -26.68 1.06
N SER A 119 8.62 -26.66 2.37
CA SER A 119 8.69 -27.86 3.20
C SER A 119 7.97 -27.70 4.53
N PRO A 120 7.38 -28.77 5.09
CA PRO A 120 6.70 -28.68 6.39
C PRO A 120 7.60 -28.22 7.54
N ALA A 121 8.92 -28.42 7.44
CA ALA A 121 9.88 -28.06 8.48
C ALA A 121 10.32 -26.58 8.41
N ASN A 122 10.49 -26.05 7.21
CA ASN A 122 11.06 -24.72 6.98
C ASN A 122 10.04 -23.72 6.42
N GLY A 123 8.82 -24.13 6.08
CA GLY A 123 7.88 -23.31 5.31
C GLY A 123 8.47 -23.01 3.93
N TRP A 124 8.34 -21.76 3.48
CA TRP A 124 9.03 -21.27 2.30
C TRP A 124 10.53 -21.18 2.54
N GLU A 125 11.33 -21.75 1.64
CA GLU A 125 12.78 -21.73 1.73
C GLU A 125 13.44 -21.55 0.37
N ALA A 126 14.56 -20.81 0.34
CA ALA A 126 15.35 -20.61 -0.86
C ALA A 126 16.47 -21.65 -0.96
N VAL A 127 16.70 -22.13 -2.17
CA VAL A 127 17.88 -22.89 -2.55
C VAL A 127 18.56 -22.20 -3.73
N ASN A 128 19.68 -21.56 -3.44
CA ASN A 128 20.47 -20.79 -4.38
C ASN A 128 21.76 -21.55 -4.71
N ARG A 129 21.82 -22.17 -5.89
CA ARG A 129 22.92 -23.09 -6.26
C ARG A 129 24.25 -22.40 -6.53
N TYR A 130 24.19 -21.17 -7.04
CA TYR A 130 25.36 -20.41 -7.45
C TYR A 130 25.74 -19.31 -6.46
N HIS A 131 24.99 -19.18 -5.37
CA HIS A 131 25.21 -18.20 -4.32
C HIS A 131 25.76 -18.89 -3.04
N PRO A 132 26.42 -18.15 -2.14
CA PRO A 132 26.91 -18.69 -0.87
C PRO A 132 25.81 -19.37 -0.06
N ALA A 133 26.18 -20.38 0.73
CA ALA A 133 25.20 -21.17 1.48
C ALA A 133 24.37 -20.35 2.48
N SER A 134 24.89 -19.22 2.94
CA SER A 134 24.20 -18.24 3.81
C SER A 134 23.01 -17.57 3.13
N SER A 135 22.93 -17.56 1.80
CA SER A 135 21.80 -17.00 1.06
C SER A 135 20.54 -17.89 1.07
N ASN A 136 20.64 -19.14 1.52
CA ASN A 136 19.52 -20.09 1.60
C ASN A 136 18.63 -19.79 2.81
N VAL A 137 17.88 -18.69 2.73
CA VAL A 137 16.96 -18.24 3.77
C VAL A 137 15.81 -19.25 3.91
N LYS A 138 15.43 -19.53 5.16
CA LYS A 138 14.32 -20.42 5.53
C LYS A 138 13.21 -19.59 6.15
N ARG A 139 12.01 -20.16 6.23
CA ARG A 139 10.82 -19.51 6.79
C ARG A 139 10.59 -18.14 6.16
N ILE A 140 10.79 -18.06 4.84
CA ILE A 140 10.67 -16.81 4.09
C ILE A 140 9.24 -16.30 4.26
N ALA A 141 9.13 -15.10 4.81
CA ALA A 141 7.88 -14.38 4.97
C ALA A 141 7.73 -13.32 3.87
N GLU A 142 8.83 -12.81 3.32
CA GLU A 142 8.80 -11.74 2.32
C GLU A 142 9.89 -11.94 1.26
N ILE A 143 9.52 -11.68 0.01
CA ILE A 143 10.39 -11.53 -1.15
C ILE A 143 10.17 -10.11 -1.67
N ILE A 144 11.16 -9.24 -1.48
CA ILE A 144 11.04 -7.82 -1.75
C ILE A 144 11.98 -7.45 -2.90
N VAL A 145 11.42 -6.93 -3.98
CA VAL A 145 12.18 -6.34 -5.09
C VAL A 145 12.54 -4.91 -4.71
N MET A 146 13.81 -4.56 -4.85
CA MET A 146 14.33 -3.22 -4.53
C MET A 146 15.00 -2.64 -5.76
N ALA A 147 14.31 -1.74 -6.45
CA ALA A 147 14.83 -1.08 -7.64
C ALA A 147 15.98 -0.13 -7.28
N GLU A 148 16.93 0.05 -8.22
CA GLU A 148 17.95 1.09 -8.08
C GLU A 148 17.40 2.46 -8.48
N ASN A 149 16.64 2.52 -9.57
CA ASN A 149 16.05 3.75 -10.12
C ASN A 149 14.55 3.53 -10.40
N ALA A 150 13.76 3.45 -9.33
CA ALA A 150 12.31 3.31 -9.46
C ALA A 150 11.68 4.58 -10.07
N PRO A 151 10.71 4.44 -10.98
CA PRO A 151 9.93 5.57 -11.46
C PRO A 151 9.28 6.37 -10.31
N PRO A 152 9.13 7.70 -10.43
CA PRO A 152 8.53 8.54 -9.37
C PRO A 152 7.17 8.04 -8.87
N GLU A 153 6.38 7.41 -9.74
CA GLU A 153 5.06 6.88 -9.43
C GLU A 153 5.07 5.64 -8.53
N THR A 154 6.19 4.94 -8.32
CA THR A 154 6.27 3.67 -7.56
C THR A 154 6.05 3.85 -6.05
N GLY A 155 6.10 5.07 -5.53
CA GLY A 155 5.96 5.33 -4.10
C GLY A 155 5.54 6.77 -3.80
N VAL A 156 6.03 7.31 -2.68
CA VAL A 156 5.72 8.67 -2.23
C VAL A 156 6.87 9.60 -2.58
N ASN A 157 6.55 10.76 -3.14
CA ASN A 157 7.51 11.84 -3.33
C ASN A 157 7.24 12.95 -2.33
N ILE A 158 8.27 13.40 -1.62
CA ILE A 158 8.24 14.62 -0.83
C ILE A 158 8.91 15.70 -1.66
N VAL A 159 8.16 16.72 -2.05
CA VAL A 159 8.60 17.75 -2.99
C VAL A 159 8.54 19.14 -2.36
N SER A 160 9.47 20.01 -2.74
CA SER A 160 9.30 21.45 -2.56
C SER A 160 8.67 22.05 -3.82
N GLN A 161 8.52 23.37 -3.85
CA GLN A 161 8.08 24.06 -5.07
C GLN A 161 9.12 24.00 -6.22
N GLU A 162 10.35 23.56 -5.97
CA GLU A 162 11.45 23.60 -6.96
C GLU A 162 12.05 22.23 -7.27
N ALA A 163 11.94 21.24 -6.37
CA ALA A 163 12.60 19.96 -6.53
C ALA A 163 11.89 18.83 -5.78
N ASN A 164 12.13 17.60 -6.25
CA ASN A 164 11.87 16.40 -5.46
C ASN A 164 12.96 16.28 -4.37
N LEU A 165 12.55 16.27 -3.11
CA LEU A 165 13.46 16.24 -1.95
C LEU A 165 13.76 14.81 -1.54
N LEU A 166 12.77 13.92 -1.64
CA LEU A 166 12.89 12.52 -1.25
C LEU A 166 11.86 11.68 -2.00
N GLN A 167 12.31 10.54 -2.50
CA GLN A 167 11.42 9.49 -2.99
C GLN A 167 11.52 8.28 -2.05
N LEU A 168 10.38 7.85 -1.54
CA LEU A 168 10.23 6.65 -0.72
C LEU A 168 9.48 5.60 -1.52
N THR A 169 10.10 4.44 -1.71
CA THR A 169 9.47 3.33 -2.45
C THR A 169 9.28 2.12 -1.54
N PRO A 170 8.26 1.26 -1.80
CA PRO A 170 8.00 0.09 -0.97
C PRO A 170 9.21 -0.84 -0.84
N GLY A 171 10.01 -1.00 -1.90
CA GLY A 171 11.25 -1.77 -1.86
C GLY A 171 12.41 -1.00 -1.23
N GLY A 172 12.55 0.28 -1.58
CA GLY A 172 13.67 1.13 -1.15
C GLY A 172 13.80 1.25 0.37
N VAL A 173 12.69 1.25 1.12
CA VAL A 173 12.73 1.34 2.59
C VAL A 173 13.38 0.14 3.27
N TYR A 174 13.54 -1.00 2.59
CA TYR A 174 14.24 -2.18 3.11
C TYR A 174 15.77 -2.07 3.01
N LYS A 175 16.31 -1.11 2.26
CA LYS A 175 17.75 -0.83 2.19
C LYS A 175 18.27 -0.10 3.44
N GLY A 176 17.37 0.50 4.23
CA GLY A 176 17.70 1.25 5.44
C GLY A 176 17.10 0.67 6.72
N SER A 177 17.11 1.48 7.78
CA SER A 177 16.42 1.16 9.03
C SER A 177 14.91 1.23 8.82
N MET A 178 14.22 0.10 8.89
CA MET A 178 12.77 0.02 8.77
C MET A 178 12.13 0.02 10.17
N PRO A 179 11.52 1.13 10.63
CA PRO A 179 10.87 1.20 11.93
C PRO A 179 9.63 0.32 11.96
N VAL A 180 9.68 -0.76 12.74
CA VAL A 180 8.52 -1.60 13.07
C VAL A 180 8.11 -1.29 14.50
N VAL A 181 6.94 -0.69 14.68
CA VAL A 181 6.48 -0.19 15.98
C VAL A 181 5.19 -0.89 16.42
N PRO A 182 5.02 -1.15 17.73
CA PRO A 182 3.76 -1.66 18.25
C PRO A 182 2.68 -0.58 18.14
N TYR A 183 1.52 -0.97 17.62
CA TYR A 183 0.36 -0.14 17.41
C TYR A 183 -0.81 -0.71 18.20
N PHE A 184 -1.32 0.08 19.14
CA PHE A 184 -2.45 -0.30 19.98
C PHE A 184 -3.75 -0.39 19.17
N GLU A 185 -4.39 -1.55 19.18
CA GLU A 185 -5.66 -1.82 18.50
C GLU A 185 -6.88 -1.68 19.42
N GLY A 186 -6.67 -1.81 20.73
CA GLY A 186 -7.77 -1.70 21.71
C GLY A 186 -7.52 -2.53 22.97
N ALA A 187 -8.40 -2.32 23.96
CA ALA A 187 -8.41 -3.08 25.20
C ALA A 187 -9.81 -3.60 25.48
N SER A 188 -9.87 -4.79 26.06
CA SER A 188 -11.13 -5.44 26.45
C SER A 188 -11.01 -6.04 27.85
N THR A 189 -12.15 -6.22 28.50
CA THR A 189 -12.24 -6.84 29.83
C THR A 189 -13.33 -7.92 29.83
N ALA A 190 -13.07 -9.02 30.55
CA ALA A 190 -14.04 -10.08 30.79
C ALA A 190 -14.12 -10.41 32.28
N SER A 191 -15.33 -10.65 32.79
CA SER A 191 -15.55 -11.04 34.19
C SER A 191 -15.72 -12.56 34.30
N HIS A 192 -14.91 -13.20 35.13
CA HIS A 192 -15.05 -14.62 35.47
C HIS A 192 -14.81 -14.80 36.97
N ASP A 193 -15.72 -15.51 37.66
CA ASP A 193 -15.67 -15.75 39.10
C ASP A 193 -15.47 -14.50 39.96
N GLY A 194 -16.14 -13.39 39.59
CA GLY A 194 -16.03 -12.12 40.31
C GLY A 194 -14.68 -11.40 40.14
N LYS A 195 -13.78 -11.92 39.29
CA LYS A 195 -12.52 -11.28 38.92
C LYS A 195 -12.61 -10.73 37.50
N GLN A 196 -12.01 -9.56 37.28
CA GLN A 196 -11.87 -8.97 35.95
C GLN A 196 -10.52 -9.35 35.34
N TYR A 197 -10.57 -9.79 34.09
CA TYR A 197 -9.41 -10.10 33.27
C TYR A 197 -9.37 -9.08 32.13
N GLY A 198 -8.31 -8.28 32.07
CA GLY A 198 -8.09 -7.31 31.00
C GLY A 198 -7.12 -7.84 29.94
N THR A 199 -7.27 -7.41 28.70
CA THR A 199 -6.33 -7.69 27.61
C THR A 199 -6.21 -6.46 26.72
N SER A 200 -4.98 -6.11 26.37
CA SER A 200 -4.67 -5.08 25.37
C SER A 200 -4.10 -5.77 24.13
N VAL A 201 -4.58 -5.35 22.96
CA VAL A 201 -4.17 -5.91 21.67
C VAL A 201 -3.31 -4.89 20.95
N TYR A 202 -2.21 -5.36 20.37
CA TYR A 202 -1.30 -4.57 19.56
C TYR A 202 -1.02 -5.30 18.24
N THR A 203 -0.91 -4.53 17.15
CA THR A 203 -0.28 -4.98 15.90
C THR A 203 1.12 -4.38 15.79
N TYR A 204 1.95 -4.92 14.90
CA TYR A 204 3.24 -4.31 14.57
C TYR A 204 3.16 -3.75 13.17
N ARG A 205 3.44 -2.45 13.04
CA ARG A 205 3.27 -1.68 11.80
C ARG A 205 4.57 -1.01 11.38
N ARG A 206 4.75 -0.83 10.08
CA ARG A 206 5.90 -0.11 9.50
C ARG A 206 5.57 1.37 9.43
N LEU A 207 5.96 2.12 10.45
CA LEU A 207 5.60 3.54 10.59
C LEU A 207 6.84 4.42 10.54
N PHE A 208 6.91 5.27 9.52
CA PHE A 208 7.98 6.24 9.31
C PHE A 208 7.51 7.60 9.82
N PRO A 209 8.08 8.15 10.91
CA PRO A 209 7.74 9.49 11.37
C PRO A 209 8.01 10.50 10.27
N LEU A 210 7.00 11.31 9.92
CA LEU A 210 7.13 12.24 8.81
C LEU A 210 8.22 13.30 9.09
N SER A 211 8.33 13.74 10.34
CA SER A 211 9.40 14.63 10.82
C SER A 211 10.82 14.10 10.57
N ALA A 212 11.03 12.78 10.50
CA ALA A 212 12.32 12.18 10.20
C ALA A 212 12.63 12.13 8.69
N LEU A 213 11.62 12.30 7.84
CA LEU A 213 11.71 12.28 6.38
C LEU A 213 11.82 13.69 5.79
N LEU A 214 11.45 14.71 6.56
CA LEU A 214 11.46 16.11 6.15
C LEU A 214 12.85 16.74 6.37
N PRO A 215 13.30 17.63 5.47
CA PRO A 215 14.47 18.47 5.73
C PRO A 215 14.35 19.25 7.05
N PRO A 216 15.45 19.52 7.78
CA PRO A 216 15.42 20.25 9.05
C PRO A 216 14.81 21.66 8.94
N GLU A 217 14.98 22.30 7.79
CA GLU A 217 14.51 23.66 7.49
C GLU A 217 13.15 23.69 6.78
N SER A 218 12.46 22.55 6.67
CA SER A 218 11.12 22.48 6.07
C SER A 218 10.18 23.41 6.82
N GLY A 219 9.46 24.28 6.12
CA GLY A 219 8.47 25.11 6.75
C GLY A 219 7.28 24.29 7.28
N LYS A 220 6.43 24.98 8.04
CA LYS A 220 5.41 24.35 8.89
C LYS A 220 4.22 23.78 8.12
N ARG A 221 4.11 24.04 6.81
CA ARG A 221 2.93 23.68 6.02
C ARG A 221 3.25 22.51 5.12
N LEU A 222 2.45 21.46 5.25
CA LEU A 222 2.57 20.25 4.47
C LEU A 222 1.20 19.94 3.89
N LEU A 223 1.19 19.58 2.62
CA LEU A 223 -0.02 19.13 1.95
C LEU A 223 0.24 17.75 1.35
N ALA A 224 -0.58 16.77 1.70
CA ALA A 224 -0.53 15.45 1.10
C ALA A 224 -1.59 15.28 0.03
N MET A 225 -1.22 14.54 -1.01
CA MET A 225 -2.10 14.14 -2.10
C MET A 225 -2.13 12.63 -2.24
N GLY A 226 -3.33 12.05 -2.25
CA GLY A 226 -3.56 10.63 -2.51
C GLY A 226 -3.65 10.33 -4.00
N ARG A 227 -3.35 9.08 -4.41
CA ARG A 227 -3.48 8.65 -5.82
C ARG A 227 -4.90 8.73 -6.36
N GLN A 228 -5.88 8.62 -5.47
CA GLN A 228 -7.30 8.70 -5.80
C GLN A 228 -7.87 10.12 -5.62
N GLY A 229 -7.01 11.14 -5.56
CA GLY A 229 -7.46 12.54 -5.57
C GLY A 229 -7.64 13.18 -4.20
N ALA A 230 -7.35 12.47 -3.12
CA ALA A 230 -7.36 13.04 -1.77
C ALA A 230 -6.39 14.23 -1.71
N TYR A 231 -6.78 15.26 -0.99
CA TYR A 231 -6.05 16.53 -0.91
C TYR A 231 -6.28 17.14 0.46
N ALA A 232 -5.25 17.17 1.31
CA ALA A 232 -5.40 17.72 2.66
C ALA A 232 -4.09 18.27 3.22
N ASP A 233 -4.22 19.32 4.03
CA ASP A 233 -3.13 19.77 4.90
C ASP A 233 -2.87 18.70 5.95
N ILE A 234 -1.59 18.42 6.21
CA ILE A 234 -1.18 17.37 7.13
C ILE A 234 -0.17 17.88 8.16
N SER A 235 -0.07 17.17 9.28
CA SER A 235 0.91 17.47 10.34
C SER A 235 2.22 16.70 10.14
N ALA A 236 3.34 17.38 10.41
CA ALA A 236 4.68 16.79 10.47
C ALA A 236 4.84 15.76 11.60
N ASP A 237 3.97 15.80 12.61
CA ASP A 237 3.96 14.86 13.73
C ASP A 237 3.29 13.52 13.37
N GLY A 238 2.73 13.40 12.16
CA GLY A 238 2.13 12.17 11.65
C GLY A 238 3.17 11.16 11.14
N TRP A 239 2.68 10.10 10.50
CA TRP A 239 3.48 9.00 9.99
C TRP A 239 3.11 8.65 8.55
N LEU A 240 4.09 8.15 7.80
CA LEU A 240 3.82 7.30 6.65
C LEU A 240 3.81 5.83 7.11
N GLU A 241 2.73 5.12 6.80
CA GLU A 241 2.59 3.68 7.04
C GLU A 241 2.81 2.91 5.75
N LEU A 242 3.79 2.00 5.70
CA LEU A 242 3.89 1.03 4.60
C LEU A 242 3.00 -0.18 4.90
N LYS A 243 1.92 -0.33 4.14
CA LYS A 243 0.98 -1.45 4.25
C LYS A 243 0.56 -1.90 2.85
N ASP A 244 0.49 -3.21 2.65
CA ASP A 244 0.03 -3.81 1.38
C ASP A 244 0.73 -3.24 0.13
N ASN A 245 2.03 -2.96 0.25
CA ASN A 245 2.88 -2.38 -0.79
C ASN A 245 2.60 -0.92 -1.16
N VAL A 246 1.82 -0.19 -0.37
CA VAL A 246 1.53 1.24 -0.57
C VAL A 246 1.75 2.03 0.72
N PHE A 247 1.95 3.34 0.58
CA PHE A 247 2.10 4.22 1.72
C PHE A 247 0.80 4.95 2.04
N HIS A 248 0.42 4.96 3.31
CA HIS A 248 -0.70 5.76 3.82
C HIS A 248 -0.16 6.86 4.73
N TYR A 249 -0.80 8.02 4.77
CA TYR A 249 -0.56 9.01 5.81
C TYR A 249 -1.48 8.73 7.00
N LEU A 250 -0.88 8.63 8.19
CA LEU A 250 -1.58 8.54 9.46
C LEU A 250 -1.33 9.83 10.27
N PRO A 251 -2.39 10.56 10.66
CA PRO A 251 -2.24 11.74 11.50
C PRO A 251 -1.89 11.37 12.95
N PRO A 252 -1.41 12.33 13.77
CA PRO A 252 -1.03 12.13 15.16
C PRO A 252 -2.10 11.45 16.03
N ASP A 253 -3.36 11.84 15.83
CA ASP A 253 -4.55 11.30 16.51
C ASP A 253 -5.09 10.01 15.88
N ARG A 254 -4.60 9.66 14.68
CA ARG A 254 -4.90 8.46 13.89
C ARG A 254 -6.31 8.42 13.30
N GLU A 255 -6.99 9.56 13.21
CA GLU A 255 -8.31 9.67 12.59
C GLU A 255 -8.25 10.41 11.26
N GLY A 256 -8.91 9.90 10.22
CA GLY A 256 -9.05 10.65 8.95
C GLY A 256 -7.75 10.80 8.13
N GLY A 257 -6.88 9.78 8.13
CA GLY A 257 -5.66 9.77 7.32
C GLY A 257 -5.90 9.70 5.81
N ILE A 258 -4.83 9.82 5.02
CA ILE A 258 -4.90 9.74 3.56
C ILE A 258 -4.41 8.36 3.10
N ALA A 259 -5.24 7.65 2.36
CA ALA A 259 -4.86 6.36 1.78
C ALA A 259 -4.05 6.53 0.49
N ASP A 260 -3.12 5.60 0.24
CA ASP A 260 -2.32 5.52 -0.99
C ASP A 260 -1.78 6.88 -1.44
N VAL A 261 -0.93 7.45 -0.58
CA VAL A 261 -0.30 8.76 -0.78
C VAL A 261 0.57 8.69 -2.03
N ALA A 262 0.37 9.65 -2.94
CA ALA A 262 1.20 9.83 -4.11
C ALA A 262 2.37 10.79 -3.82
N GLY A 263 2.11 11.83 -3.04
CA GLY A 263 3.11 12.83 -2.72
C GLY A 263 2.73 13.77 -1.58
N ILE A 264 3.75 14.44 -1.05
CA ILE A 264 3.66 15.46 -0.01
C ILE A 264 4.39 16.69 -0.51
N VAL A 265 3.72 17.84 -0.52
CA VAL A 265 4.28 19.13 -0.88
C VAL A 265 4.67 19.87 0.40
N VAL A 266 5.95 20.19 0.52
CA VAL A 266 6.51 21.04 1.59
C VAL A 266 6.37 22.49 1.18
N ASP A 267 5.81 23.30 2.09
CA ASP A 267 5.51 24.71 1.89
C ASP A 267 4.82 24.97 0.54
N PRO A 268 3.61 24.41 0.35
CA PRO A 268 2.88 24.60 -0.89
C PRO A 268 2.68 26.10 -1.19
N PRO A 269 2.59 26.49 -2.48
CA PRO A 269 2.19 27.83 -2.86
C PRO A 269 0.89 28.25 -2.16
N ALA A 270 0.77 29.55 -1.86
CA ALA A 270 -0.42 30.05 -1.17
C ALA A 270 -1.68 30.01 -2.04
N ALA A 271 -1.53 30.07 -3.37
CA ALA A 271 -2.62 29.96 -4.33
C ALA A 271 -2.77 28.51 -4.81
N SER A 272 -4.00 28.15 -5.16
CA SER A 272 -4.37 26.88 -5.78
C SER A 272 -5.13 27.13 -7.08
N ILE A 273 -5.02 26.21 -8.04
CA ILE A 273 -5.90 26.25 -9.23
C ILE A 273 -7.38 26.15 -8.85
N MET A 274 -7.70 25.60 -7.68
CA MET A 274 -9.06 25.52 -7.15
C MET A 274 -9.63 26.88 -6.75
N ASP A 275 -8.79 27.90 -6.57
CA ASP A 275 -9.23 29.27 -6.23
C ASP A 275 -9.96 29.94 -7.41
N LEU A 276 -9.80 29.41 -8.64
CA LEU A 276 -10.44 29.96 -9.84
C LEU A 276 -11.96 30.05 -9.70
N TYR A 277 -12.61 29.02 -9.17
CA TYR A 277 -14.07 28.99 -9.01
C TYR A 277 -14.57 30.08 -8.04
N PRO A 278 -14.14 30.12 -6.76
CA PRO A 278 -14.60 31.15 -5.83
C PRO A 278 -14.19 32.56 -6.25
N ASP A 279 -13.02 32.74 -6.87
CA ASP A 279 -12.60 34.04 -7.40
C ASP A 279 -13.51 34.51 -8.54
N THR A 280 -13.81 33.61 -9.49
CA THR A 280 -14.73 33.90 -10.59
C THR A 280 -16.12 34.27 -10.06
N GLU A 281 -16.63 33.52 -9.08
CA GLU A 281 -17.91 33.82 -8.44
C GLU A 281 -17.90 35.19 -7.76
N HIS A 282 -16.81 35.53 -7.06
CA HIS A 282 -16.64 36.83 -6.42
C HIS A 282 -16.67 37.98 -7.43
N TYR A 283 -15.88 37.90 -8.50
CA TYR A 283 -15.77 38.98 -9.49
C TYR A 283 -17.01 39.11 -10.38
N LEU A 284 -17.74 38.02 -10.65
CA LEU A 284 -19.01 38.06 -11.39
C LEU A 284 -20.07 38.93 -10.71
N ARG A 285 -19.98 39.16 -9.39
CA ARG A 285 -20.88 40.06 -8.65
C ARG A 285 -20.67 41.54 -9.00
N SER A 286 -19.50 41.89 -9.52
CA SER A 286 -19.11 43.28 -9.82
C SER A 286 -19.02 43.58 -11.32
N GLY A 287 -19.13 42.57 -12.18
CA GLY A 287 -19.01 42.76 -13.63
C GLY A 287 -18.95 41.45 -14.41
N ARG A 288 -18.56 41.55 -15.70
CA ARG A 288 -18.34 40.39 -16.57
C ARG A 288 -16.91 39.89 -16.40
N VAL A 289 -16.74 38.58 -16.24
CA VAL A 289 -15.44 37.92 -16.11
C VAL A 289 -15.17 37.10 -17.37
N MET A 290 -13.93 37.16 -17.87
CA MET A 290 -13.43 36.28 -18.92
C MET A 290 -12.26 35.48 -18.35
N VAL A 291 -12.36 34.15 -18.40
CA VAL A 291 -11.29 33.23 -17.99
C VAL A 291 -10.60 32.68 -19.23
N LEU A 292 -9.28 32.77 -19.26
CA LEU A 292 -8.44 32.18 -20.31
C LEU A 292 -7.61 31.05 -19.71
N TYR A 293 -7.90 29.81 -20.11
CA TYR A 293 -7.13 28.63 -19.73
C TYR A 293 -6.24 28.19 -20.88
N LEU A 294 -4.93 28.11 -20.63
CA LEU A 294 -3.92 27.70 -21.58
C LEU A 294 -3.37 26.32 -21.17
N ASP A 295 -3.95 25.25 -21.70
CA ASP A 295 -3.50 23.90 -21.38
C ASP A 295 -2.05 23.66 -21.83
N GLY A 296 -1.27 23.02 -20.98
CA GLY A 296 0.16 22.77 -21.20
C GLY A 296 1.07 24.00 -21.04
N PHE A 297 0.57 25.15 -20.56
CA PHE A 297 1.36 26.35 -20.28
C PHE A 297 1.50 26.61 -18.77
N GLY A 298 2.54 26.04 -18.16
CA GLY A 298 2.84 26.13 -16.73
C GLY A 298 3.73 27.30 -16.32
N TYR A 299 3.89 27.48 -15.01
CA TYR A 299 4.59 28.62 -14.40
C TYR A 299 6.05 28.81 -14.90
N HIS A 300 6.82 27.73 -15.02
CA HIS A 300 8.21 27.83 -15.49
C HIS A 300 8.29 28.18 -16.99
N GLN A 301 7.32 27.74 -17.81
CA GLN A 301 7.22 28.15 -19.21
C GLN A 301 6.84 29.63 -19.32
N TYR A 302 5.96 30.12 -18.47
CA TYR A 302 5.66 31.55 -18.34
C TYR A 302 6.92 32.36 -18.02
N LEU A 303 7.67 31.99 -16.98
CA LEU A 303 8.90 32.68 -16.60
C LEU A 303 9.92 32.67 -17.74
N HIS A 304 10.11 31.52 -18.39
CA HIS A 304 10.99 31.40 -19.53
C HIS A 304 10.57 32.33 -20.68
N ALA A 305 9.29 32.31 -21.06
CA ALA A 305 8.77 33.11 -22.17
C ALA A 305 8.87 34.62 -21.93
N VAL A 306 8.64 35.07 -20.69
CA VAL A 306 8.82 36.48 -20.30
C VAL A 306 10.30 36.86 -20.35
N ASN A 307 11.18 36.07 -19.72
CA ASN A 307 12.61 36.38 -19.61
C ASN A 307 13.36 36.36 -20.94
N THR A 308 12.85 35.63 -21.94
CA THR A 308 13.45 35.53 -23.28
C THR A 308 12.74 36.41 -24.31
N GLY A 309 11.72 37.18 -23.90
CA GLY A 309 11.00 38.10 -24.78
C GLY A 309 9.99 37.44 -25.73
N TYR A 310 9.67 36.16 -25.57
CA TYR A 310 8.62 35.48 -26.34
C TYR A 310 7.19 35.91 -25.95
N ALA A 311 7.01 36.45 -24.75
CA ALA A 311 5.70 36.89 -24.24
C ALA A 311 5.69 38.38 -23.82
N PRO A 312 5.92 39.32 -24.75
CA PRO A 312 6.07 40.74 -24.41
C PRO A 312 4.80 41.34 -23.77
N PHE A 313 3.61 40.96 -24.23
CA PHE A 313 2.35 41.43 -23.64
C PHE A 313 2.13 40.91 -22.22
N LEU A 314 2.51 39.66 -21.93
CA LEU A 314 2.40 39.12 -20.57
C LEU A 314 3.41 39.76 -19.62
N ALA A 315 4.57 40.18 -20.14
CA ALA A 315 5.60 40.88 -19.36
C ALA A 315 5.15 42.29 -18.89
N GLU A 316 4.16 42.89 -19.55
CA GLU A 316 3.58 44.19 -19.16
C GLU A 316 2.50 44.07 -18.07
N LEU A 317 2.01 42.86 -17.80
CA LEU A 317 1.01 42.59 -16.76
C LEU A 317 1.67 42.39 -15.39
N PRO A 318 0.92 42.49 -14.28
CA PRO A 318 1.40 42.06 -12.97
C PRO A 318 1.95 40.62 -13.04
N PRO A 319 3.07 40.31 -12.35
CA PRO A 319 3.68 38.99 -12.42
C PRO A 319 2.68 37.88 -12.05
N ALA A 320 2.66 36.82 -12.86
CA ALA A 320 1.87 35.64 -12.55
C ALA A 320 2.28 35.06 -11.18
N VAL A 321 1.29 34.61 -10.41
CA VAL A 321 1.50 33.95 -9.13
C VAL A 321 1.59 32.44 -9.35
N ARG A 322 2.55 31.77 -8.70
CA ARG A 322 2.62 30.31 -8.71
C ARG A 322 1.43 29.74 -7.93
N ALA A 323 0.67 28.85 -8.57
CA ALA A 323 -0.45 28.15 -7.96
C ALA A 323 -0.19 26.65 -7.90
N LEU A 324 -0.69 26.01 -6.85
CA LEU A 324 -0.63 24.57 -6.68
C LEU A 324 -1.72 23.88 -7.52
N THR A 325 -1.36 22.74 -8.12
CA THR A 325 -2.27 21.86 -8.87
C THR A 325 -2.65 20.62 -8.05
N VAL A 326 -3.63 19.87 -8.52
CA VAL A 326 -4.06 18.58 -7.95
C VAL A 326 -3.26 17.40 -8.52
N TYR A 327 -3.30 16.26 -7.83
CA TYR A 327 -2.79 14.97 -8.32
C TYR A 327 -3.93 14.10 -8.87
N GLN A 328 -3.76 13.40 -9.99
CA GLN A 328 -2.62 13.47 -10.92
C GLN A 328 -2.69 14.77 -11.75
N PRO A 329 -1.56 15.44 -12.06
CA PRO A 329 -1.56 16.70 -12.81
C PRO A 329 -1.84 16.47 -14.31
N VAL A 330 -3.07 16.10 -14.64
CA VAL A 330 -3.58 15.90 -16.01
C VAL A 330 -4.69 16.90 -16.31
N THR A 331 -4.89 17.23 -17.60
CA THR A 331 -5.85 18.24 -18.06
C THR A 331 -7.24 18.07 -17.45
N ASN A 332 -7.82 16.86 -17.49
CA ASN A 332 -9.19 16.63 -16.99
C ASN A 332 -9.31 16.93 -15.49
N ALA A 333 -8.40 16.37 -14.68
CA ALA A 333 -8.41 16.56 -13.23
C ALA A 333 -8.16 18.01 -12.84
N GLY A 334 -7.18 18.66 -13.48
CA GLY A 334 -6.89 20.08 -13.27
C GLY A 334 -8.07 20.96 -13.66
N PHE A 335 -8.69 20.72 -14.82
CA PHE A 335 -9.82 21.49 -15.31
C PHE A 335 -11.06 21.32 -14.41
N ALA A 336 -11.39 20.08 -14.04
CA ALA A 336 -12.46 19.81 -13.09
C ALA A 336 -12.23 20.53 -11.76
N ALA A 337 -11.01 20.48 -11.21
CA ALA A 337 -10.66 21.18 -9.98
C ALA A 337 -10.78 22.70 -10.11
N MET A 338 -10.37 23.27 -11.25
CA MET A 338 -10.50 24.69 -11.55
C MET A 338 -11.96 25.17 -11.60
N ILE A 339 -12.85 24.44 -12.29
CA ILE A 339 -14.24 24.88 -12.50
C ILE A 339 -15.17 24.54 -11.34
N THR A 340 -14.77 23.64 -10.44
CA THR A 340 -15.57 23.25 -9.26
C THR A 340 -15.04 23.87 -7.97
N GLY A 341 -13.76 24.25 -7.94
CA GLY A 341 -13.05 24.63 -6.72
C GLY A 341 -12.87 23.49 -5.73
N ARG A 342 -12.95 22.23 -6.19
CA ARG A 342 -12.89 21.02 -5.34
C ARG A 342 -11.79 20.05 -5.80
N PRO A 343 -11.20 19.29 -4.87
CA PRO A 343 -10.18 18.30 -5.23
C PRO A 343 -10.77 17.11 -5.99
N PRO A 344 -9.93 16.29 -6.66
CA PRO A 344 -10.42 15.19 -7.50
C PRO A 344 -11.24 14.13 -6.77
N GLU A 345 -10.97 13.87 -5.49
CA GLU A 345 -11.78 12.95 -4.67
C GLU A 345 -13.23 13.44 -4.50
N GLU A 346 -13.44 14.76 -4.47
CA GLU A 346 -14.77 15.36 -4.32
C GLU A 346 -15.46 15.62 -5.67
N ASN A 347 -14.71 16.03 -6.70
CA ASN A 347 -15.27 16.34 -8.01
C ASN A 347 -15.43 15.11 -8.92
N GLY A 348 -14.75 14.01 -8.61
CA GLY A 348 -14.86 12.73 -9.31
C GLY A 348 -13.93 12.52 -10.51
N VAL A 349 -13.03 13.46 -10.79
CA VAL A 349 -12.17 13.44 -11.97
C VAL A 349 -10.70 13.45 -11.53
N TRP A 350 -10.13 12.27 -11.31
CA TRP A 350 -8.74 12.10 -10.83
C TRP A 350 -7.77 11.54 -11.88
N SER A 351 -8.24 11.18 -13.08
CA SER A 351 -7.39 10.73 -14.19
C SER A 351 -7.90 11.22 -15.55
N ARG A 352 -7.22 10.81 -16.63
CA ARG A 352 -7.66 11.10 -18.01
C ARG A 352 -8.88 10.31 -18.45
N GLU A 353 -9.20 9.22 -17.75
CA GLU A 353 -10.29 8.31 -18.11
C GLU A 353 -11.67 8.88 -17.72
N GLN A 354 -11.72 9.72 -16.69
CA GLN A 354 -12.95 10.39 -16.26
C GLN A 354 -13.12 11.72 -17.00
N MET A 355 -14.34 11.97 -17.46
CA MET A 355 -14.75 13.25 -18.05
C MET A 355 -16.03 13.82 -17.40
N ASP A 356 -16.79 12.99 -16.68
CA ASP A 356 -18.01 13.39 -15.99
C ASP A 356 -17.71 13.79 -14.54
N LEU A 357 -18.32 14.88 -14.09
CA LEU A 357 -18.24 15.36 -12.71
C LEU A 357 -19.21 14.59 -11.81
N LEU A 358 -18.84 14.36 -10.54
CA LEU A 358 -19.73 13.82 -9.51
C LEU A 358 -20.59 14.90 -8.83
N VAL A 359 -20.29 16.18 -9.06
CA VAL A 359 -20.81 17.34 -8.31
C VAL A 359 -22.15 17.86 -8.76
#